data_AF-A0ABC8JJJ5-F1
#
_entry.id   AF-A0ABC8JJJ5-F1
#
_cell.length_a   1.000
_cell.length_b   1.000
_cell.length_c   1.000
_cell.angle_alpha   90.00
_cell.angle_beta   90.00
_cell.angle_gamma   90.00
#
_symmetry.space_group_name_H-M   'P 1'
#
loop_
_entity.id
_entity.type
_entity.pdbx_description
1 polymer ?
#
loop_
_entity_poly.entity_id
_entity_poly.type
_entity_poly.pdbx_seq_one_letter_code
_entity_poly.pdbx_strand_id
1 'polypeptide(L)'
;MTTNACKFLCLILLFAFISQGFGCDGSGAFEDLYVKQSKTGKMIKNTPEWEVRLTNPCTCTATDLVLTCVGLKSLTPIDSSQISITNDECTITNNLEGGTDFVFKYVWAKKFDIQIEKGQMACS
;
A
#
# COMPACT_ATOMS: atom_id res chain seq x y z
N MET A 1 -43.13 29.54 -11.58
CA MET A 1 -42.41 29.57 -10.28
C MET A 1 -42.48 28.15 -9.71
N THR A 2 -41.45 27.35 -9.51
CA THR A 2 -40.04 27.41 -9.85
C THR A 2 -39.56 25.95 -9.73
N THR A 3 -39.48 25.20 -10.83
CA THR A 3 -38.99 23.80 -10.87
C THR A 3 -37.48 23.69 -10.61
N ASN A 4 -36.88 24.76 -10.09
CA ASN A 4 -35.46 24.85 -9.78
C ASN A 4 -35.18 24.27 -8.39
N ALA A 5 -36.14 24.30 -7.46
CA ALA A 5 -35.96 23.78 -6.11
C ALA A 5 -35.64 22.27 -6.09
N CYS A 6 -36.35 21.47 -6.91
CA CYS A 6 -36.10 20.03 -7.03
C CYS A 6 -34.74 19.73 -7.70
N LYS A 7 -34.35 20.54 -8.70
CA LYS A 7 -33.03 20.44 -9.35
C LYS A 7 -31.89 20.79 -8.41
N PHE A 8 -32.05 21.83 -7.60
CA PHE A 8 -31.07 22.21 -6.57
C PHE A 8 -30.93 21.13 -5.48
N LEU A 9 -32.04 20.52 -5.06
CA LEU A 9 -32.01 19.42 -4.08
C LEU A 9 -31.26 18.19 -4.64
N CYS A 10 -31.52 17.80 -5.89
CA CYS A 10 -30.78 16.72 -6.54
C CYS A 10 -29.28 17.03 -6.68
N LEU A 11 -28.92 18.28 -6.97
CA LEU A 11 -27.52 18.69 -7.09
C LEU A 11 -26.80 18.61 -5.73
N ILE A 12 -27.45 19.08 -4.64
CA ILE A 12 -26.90 19.04 -3.27
C ILE A 12 -26.72 17.59 -2.81
N LEU A 13 -27.68 16.71 -3.10
CA LEU A 13 -27.56 15.28 -2.77
C LEU A 13 -26.41 14.62 -3.54
N LEU A 14 -26.21 14.94 -4.83
CA LEU A 14 -25.07 14.44 -5.60
C LEU A 14 -23.74 14.90 -4.99
N PHE A 15 -23.61 16.15 -4.53
CA PHE A 15 -22.38 16.61 -3.86
C PHE A 15 -22.17 15.99 -2.48
N ALA A 16 -23.23 15.71 -1.72
CA ALA A 16 -23.15 15.03 -0.43
C ALA A 16 -22.67 13.57 -0.52
N PHE A 17 -22.91 12.91 -1.66
CA PHE A 17 -22.38 11.56 -1.92
C PHE A 17 -20.96 11.55 -2.48
N ILE A 18 -20.48 12.66 -3.06
CA ILE A 18 -19.10 12.78 -3.58
C ILE A 18 -18.07 12.98 -2.45
N SER A 19 -18.49 13.38 -1.25
CA SER A 19 -17.58 13.60 -0.12
C SER A 19 -17.18 12.33 0.64
N GLN A 20 -17.60 11.13 0.20
CA GLN A 20 -17.01 9.89 0.70
C GLN A 20 -15.68 9.68 -0.02
N GLY A 21 -14.64 10.38 0.47
CA GLY A 21 -13.27 10.16 0.06
C GLY A 21 -12.89 8.70 0.26
N PHE A 22 -12.16 8.14 -0.71
CA PHE A 22 -11.56 6.82 -0.62
C PHE A 22 -10.84 6.69 0.73
N GLY A 23 -11.18 5.63 1.46
CA GLY A 23 -10.95 5.48 2.90
C GLY A 23 -9.53 5.79 3.33
N CYS A 24 -9.42 6.87 4.12
CA CYS A 24 -8.51 7.05 5.24
C CYS A 24 -9.26 8.00 6.18
N ASP A 25 -10.00 7.45 7.15
CA ASP A 25 -10.99 8.18 7.96
C ASP A 25 -10.38 9.13 9.01
N GLY A 26 -9.10 9.50 8.85
CA GLY A 26 -8.38 10.35 9.79
C GLY A 26 -8.11 9.68 11.14
N SER A 27 -8.54 8.43 11.36
CA SER A 27 -8.23 7.66 12.57
C SER A 27 -6.77 7.21 12.64
N GLY A 28 -6.05 7.32 11.52
CA GLY A 28 -4.64 6.98 11.45
C GLY A 28 -4.38 5.47 11.46
N ALA A 29 -5.33 4.66 11.00
CA ALA A 29 -5.14 3.23 10.86
C ALA A 29 -4.26 2.93 9.63
N PHE A 30 -3.15 2.22 9.85
CA PHE A 30 -2.32 1.66 8.77
C PHE A 30 -3.04 0.53 8.01
N GLU A 31 -4.25 0.17 8.42
CA GLU A 31 -5.11 -0.86 7.84
C GLU A 31 -5.64 -0.47 6.45
N ASP A 32 -5.70 0.83 6.14
CA ASP A 32 -6.07 1.32 4.81
C ASP A 32 -4.93 1.15 3.77
N LEU A 33 -3.70 0.89 4.24
CA LEU A 33 -2.59 0.51 3.37
C LEU A 33 -2.84 -0.90 2.83
N TYR A 34 -2.37 -1.17 1.61
CA TYR A 34 -2.49 -2.51 1.04
C TYR A 34 -1.23 -2.96 0.31
N VAL A 35 -1.00 -4.27 0.34
CA VAL A 35 0.11 -4.92 -0.35
C VAL A 35 -0.43 -5.74 -1.52
N LYS A 36 0.18 -5.56 -2.69
CA LYS A 36 -0.06 -6.37 -3.88
C LYS A 36 1.22 -7.02 -4.35
N GLN A 37 1.13 -8.29 -4.72
CA GLN A 37 2.21 -9.02 -5.36
C GLN A 37 1.81 -9.41 -6.78
N SER A 38 2.69 -9.17 -7.74
CA SER A 38 2.46 -9.51 -9.15
C SER A 38 3.74 -9.96 -9.84
N LYS A 39 3.62 -10.82 -10.84
CA LYS A 39 4.76 -11.23 -11.68
C LYS A 39 5.14 -10.06 -12.60
N THR A 40 6.43 -9.77 -12.72
CA THR A 40 6.92 -8.73 -13.64
C THR A 40 7.01 -9.20 -15.09
N GLY A 41 6.92 -10.52 -15.31
CA GLY A 41 7.18 -11.16 -16.61
C GLY A 41 8.66 -11.49 -16.85
N LYS A 42 9.57 -10.97 -16.02
CA LYS A 42 11.00 -11.28 -16.08
C LYS A 42 11.29 -12.62 -15.40
N MET A 43 12.22 -13.37 -15.98
CA MET A 43 12.69 -14.66 -15.47
C MET A 43 14.20 -14.60 -15.21
N ILE A 44 14.65 -15.07 -14.05
CA ILE A 44 16.07 -15.22 -13.72
C ILE A 44 16.32 -16.71 -13.44
N LYS A 45 17.21 -17.34 -14.20
CA LYS A 45 17.49 -18.79 -14.09
C LYS A 45 16.20 -19.63 -14.08
N ASN A 46 15.29 -19.35 -15.02
CA ASN A 46 13.98 -20.00 -15.13
C ASN A 46 13.07 -19.86 -13.89
N THR A 47 13.33 -18.88 -13.03
CA THR A 47 12.52 -18.55 -11.84
C THR A 47 11.89 -17.17 -12.02
N PRO A 48 10.59 -16.99 -11.72
CA PRO A 48 9.92 -15.71 -11.95
C PRO A 48 10.37 -14.63 -10.96
N GLU A 49 10.43 -13.40 -11.47
CA GLU A 49 10.55 -12.19 -10.66
C GLU A 49 9.15 -11.69 -10.27
N TRP A 50 9.03 -11.35 -8.99
CA TRP A 50 7.83 -10.79 -8.38
C TRP A 50 8.11 -9.35 -7.97
N GLU A 51 7.11 -8.50 -8.17
CA GLU A 51 7.06 -7.14 -7.64
C GLU A 51 6.07 -7.13 -6.47
N VAL A 52 6.54 -6.64 -5.33
CA VAL A 52 5.74 -6.32 -4.16
C VAL A 52 5.53 -4.81 -4.16
N ARG A 53 4.27 -4.39 -4.12
CA ARG A 53 3.86 -2.99 -4.06
C ARG A 53 3.04 -2.79 -2.80
N LEU A 54 3.55 -1.95 -1.91
CA LEU A 54 2.82 -1.43 -0.75
C LEU A 54 2.30 -0.04 -1.15
N THR A 55 0.99 0.15 -1.12
CA THR A 55 0.35 1.40 -1.52
C THR A 55 -0.22 2.11 -0.29
N ASN A 56 0.03 3.42 -0.20
CA ASN A 56 -0.63 4.31 0.73
C ASN A 56 -1.66 5.16 -0.01
N PRO A 57 -2.96 4.79 0.03
CA PRO A 57 -4.01 5.59 -0.60
C PRO A 57 -4.36 6.86 0.21
N CYS A 58 -3.83 7.01 1.42
CA CYS A 58 -4.14 8.12 2.30
C CYS A 58 -3.42 9.40 1.91
N THR A 59 -3.87 10.52 2.47
CA THR A 59 -3.13 11.79 2.46
C THR A 59 -2.02 11.83 3.51
N CYS A 60 -2.16 11.04 4.59
CA CYS A 60 -1.20 11.00 5.68
C CYS A 60 -0.01 10.10 5.36
N THR A 61 1.13 10.39 5.98
CA THR A 61 2.35 9.58 5.82
C THR A 61 2.30 8.38 6.76
N ALA A 62 2.59 7.20 6.23
CA ALA A 62 2.75 6.00 7.04
C ALA A 62 4.22 5.86 7.51
N THR A 63 4.42 5.61 8.80
CA THR A 63 5.73 5.46 9.45
C THR A 63 5.82 4.11 10.16
N ASP A 64 7.05 3.72 10.54
CA ASP A 64 7.33 2.52 11.35
C ASP A 64 6.72 1.24 10.76
N LEU A 65 6.70 1.18 9.43
CA LEU A 65 6.06 0.12 8.66
C LEU A 65 6.85 -1.18 8.73
N VAL A 66 6.18 -2.24 9.15
CA VAL A 66 6.71 -3.60 9.12
C VAL A 66 5.71 -4.54 8.49
N LEU A 67 6.22 -5.37 7.60
CA LEU A 67 5.48 -6.40 6.92
C LEU A 67 5.87 -7.77 7.51
N THR A 68 4.92 -8.67 7.60
CA THR A 68 5.23 -10.10 7.71
C THR A 68 5.84 -10.56 6.40
N CYS A 69 6.95 -11.30 6.45
CA CYS A 69 7.61 -11.84 5.27
C CYS A 69 8.26 -13.19 5.56
N VAL A 70 7.46 -14.10 6.11
CA VAL A 70 7.90 -15.40 6.63
C VAL A 70 8.68 -16.18 5.58
N GLY A 71 9.93 -16.51 5.91
CA GLY A 71 10.82 -17.30 5.05
C GLY A 71 11.17 -16.65 3.71
N LEU A 72 11.01 -15.33 3.56
CA LEU A 72 11.34 -14.60 2.33
C LEU A 72 12.78 -14.90 1.87
N LYS A 73 12.88 -15.37 0.62
CA LYS A 73 14.15 -15.68 -0.04
C LYS A 73 14.11 -15.18 -1.47
N SER A 74 15.26 -14.77 -1.98
CA SER A 74 15.41 -14.29 -3.34
C SER A 74 16.71 -14.78 -3.97
N LEU A 75 16.66 -15.16 -5.25
CA LEU A 75 17.86 -15.48 -6.03
C LEU A 75 18.68 -14.23 -6.39
N THR A 76 18.07 -13.04 -6.30
CA THR A 76 18.73 -11.75 -6.50
C THR A 76 18.74 -10.96 -5.20
N PRO A 77 19.78 -10.14 -4.95
CA PRO A 77 19.79 -9.26 -3.79
C PRO A 77 18.57 -8.34 -3.77
N ILE A 78 17.96 -8.18 -2.59
CA ILE A 78 16.96 -7.16 -2.31
C ILE A 78 17.71 -5.95 -1.72
N ASP A 79 17.34 -4.74 -2.11
CA ASP A 79 18.03 -3.52 -1.68
C ASP A 79 17.83 -3.26 -0.18
N SER A 80 18.87 -3.52 0.62
CA SER A 80 18.85 -3.37 2.07
C SER A 80 18.81 -1.91 2.55
N SER A 81 18.99 -0.93 1.65
CA SER A 81 18.78 0.48 2.00
C SER A 81 17.30 0.84 2.15
N GLN A 82 16.42 0.05 1.51
CA GLN A 82 14.99 0.27 1.45
C GLN A 82 14.20 -0.62 2.41
N ILE A 83 14.70 -1.85 2.64
CA ILE A 83 14.04 -2.87 3.46
C ILE A 83 15.06 -3.66 4.28
N SER A 84 14.82 -3.76 5.59
CA SER A 84 15.58 -4.62 6.49
C SER A 84 14.80 -5.91 6.74
N ILE A 85 15.42 -7.05 6.46
CA ILE A 85 14.80 -8.37 6.63
C ILE A 85 15.45 -9.04 7.84
N THR A 86 14.68 -9.23 8.91
CA THR A 86 15.16 -9.87 10.15
C THR A 86 14.19 -10.98 10.55
N ASN A 87 14.67 -12.22 10.52
CA ASN A 87 13.85 -13.43 10.69
C ASN A 87 12.69 -13.46 9.67
N ASP A 88 11.48 -13.18 10.14
CA ASP A 88 10.24 -13.20 9.38
C ASP A 88 9.58 -11.80 9.29
N GLU A 89 10.26 -10.76 9.77
CA GLU A 89 9.83 -9.36 9.69
C GLU A 89 10.61 -8.60 8.60
N CYS A 90 9.89 -7.79 7.83
CA CYS A 90 10.41 -6.92 6.80
C CYS A 90 10.09 -5.46 7.15
N THR A 91 11.09 -4.77 7.72
CA THR A 91 10.96 -3.36 8.12
C THR A 91 11.28 -2.45 6.95
N ILE A 92 10.37 -1.55 6.62
CA ILE A 92 10.59 -0.53 5.59
C ILE A 92 11.37 0.61 6.21
N THR A 93 12.52 0.96 5.62
CA THR A 93 13.43 1.97 6.19
C THR A 93 12.87 3.39 6.08
N ASN A 94 12.14 3.66 5.00
CA ASN A 94 11.61 4.99 4.70
C ASN A 94 10.12 5.08 5.04
N ASN A 95 9.69 6.27 5.42
CA ASN A 95 8.28 6.59 5.53
C ASN A 95 7.61 6.50 4.16
N LEU A 96 6.35 6.09 4.13
CA LEU A 96 5.55 5.99 2.93
C LEU A 96 4.57 7.17 2.87
N GLU A 97 4.91 8.18 2.07
CA GLU A 97 4.10 9.38 1.89
C GLU A 97 2.69 9.05 1.37
N GLY A 98 1.74 9.91 1.71
CA GLY A 98 0.37 9.78 1.23
C GLY A 98 0.27 9.82 -0.30
N GLY A 99 -0.53 8.92 -0.88
CA GLY A 99 -0.74 8.81 -2.32
C GLY A 99 0.44 8.19 -3.08
N THR A 100 1.41 7.60 -2.37
CA THR A 100 2.61 7.00 -2.97
C THR A 100 2.68 5.49 -2.77
N ASP A 101 3.61 4.87 -3.52
CA ASP A 101 3.87 3.44 -3.48
C ASP A 101 5.33 3.16 -3.06
N PHE A 102 5.50 2.17 -2.19
CA PHE A 102 6.78 1.51 -1.99
C PHE A 102 6.84 0.23 -2.82
N VAL A 103 7.94 0.03 -3.55
CA VAL A 103 8.10 -1.11 -4.46
C VAL A 103 9.44 -1.78 -4.27
N PHE A 104 9.42 -3.10 -4.08
CA PHE A 104 10.63 -3.92 -4.17
C PHE A 104 10.36 -5.20 -4.96
N LYS A 105 11.44 -5.86 -5.39
CA LYS A 105 11.36 -7.07 -6.22
C LYS A 105 12.13 -8.21 -5.60
N TYR A 106 11.65 -9.42 -5.80
CA TYR A 106 12.34 -10.65 -5.43
C TYR A 106 12.18 -11.71 -6.51
N VAL A 107 13.09 -12.68 -6.53
CA VAL A 107 13.06 -13.78 -7.49
C VAL A 107 12.90 -15.09 -6.76
N TRP A 108 11.74 -15.72 -6.91
CA TRP A 108 11.44 -16.99 -6.27
C TRP A 108 10.36 -17.79 -7.00
N ALA A 109 10.31 -19.10 -6.77
CA ALA A 109 9.42 -20.01 -7.49
C ALA A 109 7.93 -19.74 -7.24
N LYS A 110 7.57 -19.29 -6.02
CA LYS A 110 6.20 -19.00 -5.60
C LYS A 110 6.13 -17.65 -4.89
N LYS A 111 4.93 -17.08 -4.84
CA LYS A 111 4.66 -15.91 -4.01
C LYS A 111 4.83 -16.24 -2.53
N PHE A 112 5.37 -15.31 -1.75
CA PHE A 112 5.35 -15.38 -0.28
C PHE A 112 4.03 -14.80 0.25
N ASP A 113 3.66 -15.16 1.48
CA ASP A 113 2.60 -14.48 2.20
C ASP A 113 3.20 -13.24 2.85
N ILE A 114 2.91 -12.07 2.28
CA ILE A 114 3.42 -10.78 2.74
C ILE A 114 2.22 -9.92 3.08
N GLN A 115 2.13 -9.51 4.34
CA GLN A 115 1.03 -8.71 4.86
C GLN A 115 1.58 -7.58 5.72
N ILE A 116 0.80 -6.52 5.90
CA ILE A 116 1.18 -5.44 6.81
C ILE A 116 0.95 -5.94 8.23
N GLU A 117 1.97 -5.87 9.07
CA GLU A 117 1.91 -6.30 10.47
C GLU A 117 1.66 -5.12 11.39
N LYS A 118 2.43 -4.04 11.20
CA LYS A 118 2.36 -2.82 12.00
C LYS A 118 2.75 -1.61 11.18
N GLY A 119 2.24 -0.47 11.60
CA GLY A 119 2.59 0.85 11.10
C GLY A 119 1.94 1.92 11.96
N GLN A 120 2.27 3.18 11.68
CA GLN A 120 1.60 4.33 12.26
C GLN A 120 1.26 5.31 11.14
N MET A 121 0.18 6.05 11.29
CA MET A 121 -0.15 7.14 10.36
C MET A 121 0.10 8.48 11.04
N ALA A 122 0.90 9.31 10.40
CA ALA A 122 1.19 10.68 10.80
C ALA A 122 0.43 11.66 9.90
N CYS A 123 -0.62 12.26 10.45
CA CYS A 123 -1.44 13.30 9.81
C CYS A 123 -1.11 14.68 10.42
N SER A 124 -0.93 15.70 9.59
CA SER A 124 -0.63 17.09 10.00
C SER A 124 -1.77 18.05 9.71
#